data_AF-A0A6I2GLN3-F1
#
_entry.id   AF-A0A6I2GLN3-F1
#
_cell.length_a   1.000
_cell.length_b   1.000
_cell.length_c   1.000
_cell.angle_alpha   90.00
_cell.angle_beta   90.00
_cell.angle_gamma   90.00
#
_symmetry.space_group_name_H-M   'P 1'
#
loop_
_entity.id
_entity.type
_entity.pdbx_description
1 polymer ?
#
loop_
_entity_poly.entity_id
_entity_poly.type
_entity_poly.pdbx_seq_one_letter_code
_entity_poly.pdbx_strand_id
1 'polypeptide(L)'
;MASPFVRPYVLLAALCGAGAGLWAGCSSPVDEPGSTVPGVCQAEAPVVAPQKTDILFVIDNSGSMLEEQGGIARQLPDFIARLQQGVDGVVQDFRVGVVTTSVYERADRNGDGVPEPTTQYPSQAGRLQPVRLADGTQTGERFLEGSDPQLVDKFGRLVVQGTDGSGQETPFEAVRRAVTPPLSDTPLAQGGNGGFLRDGARLLVVVVTDEDDCSSTEAEPPVFVTPLNPQAPRDDCSEQAAKLTPVSDYFQRFNALRDSTGARREVLWATIGPVGLADKTAQAVVADGRVKNVDCPNSYGPGLRQREMASLFDSQLVNLDSICRVDAQGQPSYGEALTRIASLAVTSQSIEVMNLPDPALAQVRLTRADGQVQICTTSSGQLAYEPSAVGRPARLYFQGSCLRRDTDKGVSVRLLCAG
;
A
#
# COMPACT_ATOMS: atom_id res chain seq x y z
N MET A 1 -78.29 -35.97 -28.23
CA MET A 1 -77.86 -37.29 -28.73
C MET A 1 -76.66 -37.68 -27.88
N ALA A 2 -76.89 -38.40 -26.78
CA ALA A 2 -76.85 -39.87 -26.69
C ALA A 2 -75.40 -40.35 -26.91
N SER A 3 -74.62 -40.62 -25.85
CA SER A 3 -74.49 -41.92 -25.13
C SER A 3 -74.01 -43.05 -26.07
N PRO A 4 -73.17 -44.02 -25.62
CA PRO A 4 -73.44 -44.79 -24.39
C PRO A 4 -72.20 -45.35 -23.63
N PHE A 5 -72.31 -45.52 -22.29
CA PHE A 5 -72.38 -46.82 -21.55
C PHE A 5 -71.04 -47.58 -21.41
N VAL A 6 -70.66 -48.33 -20.35
CA VAL A 6 -71.36 -49.03 -19.25
C VAL A 6 -70.41 -49.16 -18.03
N ARG A 7 -70.95 -49.18 -16.79
CA ARG A 7 -70.39 -49.71 -15.50
C ARG A 7 -70.13 -51.26 -15.59
N PRO A 8 -69.77 -52.10 -14.57
CA PRO A 8 -69.78 -51.92 -13.09
C PRO A 8 -68.73 -52.74 -12.24
N TYR A 9 -68.84 -52.59 -10.90
CA TYR A 9 -68.71 -53.61 -9.82
C TYR A 9 -67.46 -53.73 -8.89
N VAL A 10 -67.79 -53.50 -7.60
CA VAL A 10 -67.47 -54.24 -6.35
C VAL A 10 -66.19 -53.92 -5.56
N LEU A 11 -66.48 -53.34 -4.37
CA LEU A 11 -65.85 -53.44 -3.05
C LEU A 11 -64.61 -54.33 -2.90
N LEU A 12 -63.57 -53.76 -2.26
CA LEU A 12 -62.97 -54.37 -1.08
C LEU A 12 -62.41 -53.28 -0.15
N ALA A 13 -62.90 -53.26 1.09
CA ALA A 13 -62.31 -52.49 2.17
C ALA A 13 -61.17 -53.33 2.79
N ALA A 14 -59.98 -52.74 2.95
CA ALA A 14 -58.96 -53.29 3.83
C ALA A 14 -58.13 -52.15 4.46
N LEU A 15 -58.13 -52.21 5.78
CA LEU A 15 -57.55 -51.35 6.80
C LEU A 15 -56.09 -50.91 6.60
N CYS A 16 -55.84 -49.68 7.09
CA CYS A 16 -54.67 -49.21 7.85
C CYS A 16 -53.35 -49.99 7.73
N GLY A 17 -52.38 -49.38 7.03
CA GLY A 17 -50.96 -49.55 7.29
C GLY A 17 -50.32 -48.17 7.46
N ALA A 18 -50.04 -47.79 8.71
CA ALA A 18 -49.27 -46.60 9.04
C ALA A 18 -47.80 -46.82 8.63
N GLY A 19 -47.43 -46.28 7.48
CA GLY A 19 -46.02 -46.12 7.07
C GLY A 19 -45.64 -44.66 7.25
N ALA A 20 -45.10 -44.32 8.42
CA ALA A 20 -44.45 -43.03 8.66
C ALA A 20 -43.17 -42.98 7.81
N GLY A 21 -43.29 -42.48 6.58
CA GLY A 21 -42.16 -42.01 5.81
C GLY A 21 -41.67 -40.72 6.46
N LEU A 22 -40.50 -40.78 7.11
CA LEU A 22 -39.69 -39.60 7.43
C LEU A 22 -39.32 -38.95 6.10
N TRP A 23 -40.15 -38.01 5.66
CA TRP A 23 -39.69 -36.92 4.81
C TRP A 23 -38.74 -36.12 5.70
N ALA A 24 -37.44 -36.44 5.64
CA ALA A 24 -36.43 -35.45 5.94
C ALA A 24 -36.60 -34.36 4.86
N GLY A 25 -37.52 -33.44 5.12
CA GLY A 25 -37.63 -32.22 4.33
C GLY A 25 -36.25 -31.57 4.39
N CYS A 26 -35.65 -31.36 3.22
CA CYS A 26 -34.50 -30.49 3.12
C CYS A 26 -34.94 -29.14 3.72
N SER A 27 -34.52 -28.85 4.96
CA SER A 27 -34.68 -27.53 5.54
C SER A 27 -33.70 -26.63 4.80
N SER A 28 -34.23 -25.70 4.00
CA SER A 28 -33.38 -24.70 3.36
C SER A 28 -32.86 -23.77 4.45
N PRO A 29 -31.58 -23.35 4.42
CA PRO A 29 -31.04 -22.36 5.35
C PRO A 29 -31.83 -21.03 5.37
N VAL A 30 -32.65 -20.75 4.34
CA VAL A 30 -33.61 -19.63 4.30
C VAL A 30 -34.71 -19.77 5.36
N ASP A 31 -35.11 -21.01 5.65
CA ASP A 31 -36.27 -21.35 6.47
C ASP A 31 -35.92 -21.52 7.96
N GLU A 32 -34.65 -21.36 8.34
CA GLU A 32 -34.24 -21.46 9.73
C GLU A 32 -34.67 -20.23 10.55
N PRO A 33 -35.20 -20.42 11.78
CA PRO A 33 -35.54 -19.31 12.66
C PRO A 33 -34.30 -18.43 12.95
N GLY A 34 -34.32 -17.18 12.47
CA GLY A 34 -33.20 -16.24 12.57
C GLY A 34 -32.34 -16.10 11.31
N SER A 35 -32.70 -16.78 10.22
CA SER A 35 -31.99 -16.68 8.94
C SER A 35 -32.10 -15.28 8.33
N THR A 36 -30.95 -14.74 7.90
CA THR A 36 -30.82 -13.49 7.13
C THR A 36 -30.58 -13.74 5.64
N VAL A 37 -30.66 -15.01 5.21
CA VAL A 37 -30.42 -15.42 3.82
C VAL A 37 -31.64 -15.06 2.96
N PRO A 38 -31.51 -14.26 1.89
CA PRO A 38 -32.64 -13.92 1.03
C PRO A 38 -33.14 -15.15 0.24
N GLY A 39 -34.45 -15.39 0.26
CA GLY A 39 -35.08 -16.50 -0.48
C GLY A 39 -35.23 -16.30 -2.00
N VAL A 40 -34.74 -15.18 -2.54
CA VAL A 40 -34.75 -14.88 -3.98
C VAL A 40 -33.43 -14.23 -4.37
N CYS A 41 -32.72 -14.81 -5.35
CA CYS A 41 -31.50 -14.21 -5.88
C CYS A 41 -31.81 -12.89 -6.61
N GLN A 42 -31.16 -11.80 -6.21
CA GLN A 42 -30.89 -10.72 -7.15
C GLN A 42 -29.75 -11.19 -8.07
N ALA A 43 -30.06 -11.39 -9.35
CA ALA A 43 -29.19 -12.03 -10.34
C ALA A 43 -28.04 -11.12 -10.85
N GLU A 44 -27.90 -9.90 -10.33
CA GLU A 44 -26.76 -9.07 -10.66
C GLU A 44 -25.54 -9.52 -9.87
N ALA A 45 -24.52 -9.97 -10.59
CA ALA A 45 -23.21 -10.22 -10.00
C ALA A 45 -22.73 -8.94 -9.30
N PRO A 46 -22.21 -9.03 -8.07
CA PRO A 46 -21.72 -7.86 -7.36
C PRO A 46 -20.65 -7.17 -8.21
N VAL A 47 -20.82 -5.87 -8.44
CA VAL A 47 -19.85 -5.04 -9.15
C VAL A 47 -18.63 -4.88 -8.27
N VAL A 48 -17.49 -5.41 -8.71
CA VAL A 48 -16.19 -5.12 -8.10
C VAL A 48 -15.76 -3.74 -8.57
N ALA A 49 -15.72 -2.78 -7.65
CA ALA A 49 -15.27 -1.42 -7.98
C ALA A 49 -13.79 -1.42 -8.43
N PRO A 50 -13.40 -0.58 -9.41
CA PRO A 50 -11.99 -0.37 -9.74
C PRO A 50 -11.21 -0.01 -8.48
N GLN A 51 -10.05 -0.64 -8.31
CA GLN A 51 -9.21 -0.39 -7.15
C GLN A 51 -8.53 0.97 -7.28
N LYS A 52 -8.74 1.83 -6.28
CA LYS A 52 -8.07 3.12 -6.19
C LYS A 52 -6.78 2.98 -5.40
N THR A 53 -5.71 3.58 -5.88
CA THR A 53 -4.40 3.58 -5.19
C THR A 53 -3.79 4.98 -5.21
N ASP A 54 -3.56 5.55 -4.04
CA ASP A 54 -2.80 6.79 -3.89
C ASP A 54 -1.34 6.42 -3.61
N ILE A 55 -0.42 6.83 -4.48
CA ILE A 55 0.99 6.45 -4.43
C ILE A 55 1.79 7.67 -3.93
N LEU A 56 2.47 7.51 -2.81
CA LEU A 56 3.32 8.53 -2.20
C LEU A 56 4.79 8.11 -2.34
N PHE A 57 5.51 8.77 -3.24
CA PHE A 57 6.98 8.65 -3.29
C PHE A 57 7.60 9.57 -2.25
N VAL A 58 8.53 9.04 -1.47
CA VAL A 58 9.34 9.77 -0.50
C VAL A 58 10.75 9.74 -1.03
N ILE A 59 11.16 10.86 -1.62
CA ILE A 59 12.45 10.97 -2.30
C ILE A 59 13.43 11.64 -1.37
N ASP A 60 14.49 10.92 -1.07
CA ASP A 60 15.63 11.49 -0.41
C ASP A 60 16.30 12.56 -1.29
N ASN A 61 16.45 13.73 -0.70
CA ASN A 61 17.01 14.91 -1.33
C ASN A 61 18.27 15.38 -0.62
N SER A 62 18.99 14.47 0.05
CA SER A 62 20.34 14.70 0.54
C SER A 62 21.36 14.85 -0.61
N GLY A 63 22.59 15.25 -0.24
CA GLY A 63 23.68 15.58 -1.16
C GLY A 63 24.10 14.46 -2.11
N SER A 64 23.92 13.20 -1.69
CA SER A 64 24.35 12.00 -2.40
C SER A 64 23.38 11.54 -3.49
N MET A 65 22.10 11.89 -3.37
CA MET A 65 20.99 11.24 -4.08
C MET A 65 20.80 11.64 -5.55
N LEU A 66 21.66 12.48 -6.14
CA LEU A 66 21.44 13.00 -7.49
C LEU A 66 21.40 11.89 -8.55
N GLU A 67 22.32 10.93 -8.47
CA GLU A 67 22.42 9.85 -9.46
C GLU A 67 21.25 8.87 -9.32
N GLU A 68 20.86 8.57 -8.08
CA GLU A 68 19.76 7.71 -7.67
C GLU A 68 18.41 8.30 -8.15
N GLN A 69 18.16 9.59 -7.91
CA GLN A 69 16.97 10.30 -8.41
C GLN A 69 16.88 10.21 -9.94
N GLY A 70 18.00 10.41 -10.65
CA GLY A 70 18.08 10.24 -12.09
C GLY A 70 17.82 8.80 -12.55
N GLY A 71 18.32 7.81 -11.80
CA GLY A 71 18.09 6.39 -12.02
C GLY A 71 16.60 6.03 -11.98
N ILE A 72 15.88 6.49 -10.95
CA ILE A 72 14.43 6.29 -10.84
C ILE A 72 13.71 6.97 -12.00
N ALA A 73 14.01 8.24 -12.28
CA ALA A 73 13.36 9.01 -13.34
C ALA A 73 13.46 8.32 -14.72
N ARG A 74 14.61 7.72 -15.04
CA ARG A 74 14.82 6.97 -16.30
C ARG A 74 13.92 5.75 -16.45
N GLN A 75 13.43 5.16 -15.36
CA GLN A 75 12.68 3.91 -15.35
C GLN A 75 11.19 4.07 -15.03
N LEU A 76 10.75 5.31 -14.79
CA LEU A 76 9.34 5.64 -14.64
C LEU A 76 8.46 5.23 -15.84
N PRO A 77 8.91 5.27 -17.11
CA PRO A 77 8.08 4.82 -18.23
C PRO A 77 7.57 3.39 -18.06
N ASP A 78 8.45 2.46 -17.69
CA ASP A 78 8.10 1.04 -17.50
C ASP A 78 7.22 0.83 -16.27
N PHE A 79 7.53 1.56 -15.18
CA PHE A 79 6.73 1.57 -13.96
C PHE A 79 5.29 2.01 -14.24
N ILE A 80 5.11 3.15 -14.92
CA ILE A 80 3.79 3.70 -15.27
C ILE A 80 3.06 2.77 -16.23
N ALA A 81 3.75 2.24 -17.24
CA ALA A 81 3.16 1.29 -18.18
C ALA A 81 2.58 0.07 -17.45
N ARG A 82 3.29 -0.46 -16.45
CA ARG A 82 2.80 -1.57 -15.62
C ARG A 82 1.58 -1.19 -14.78
N LEU A 83 1.57 0.01 -14.18
CA LEU A 83 0.41 0.50 -13.42
C LEU A 83 -0.83 0.67 -14.33
N GLN A 84 -0.65 1.23 -15.52
CA GLN A 84 -1.72 1.49 -16.48
C GLN A 84 -2.26 0.19 -17.12
N GLN A 85 -1.40 -0.80 -17.35
CA GLN A 85 -1.81 -2.13 -17.80
C GLN A 85 -2.68 -2.85 -16.76
N GLY A 86 -2.43 -2.63 -15.46
CA GLY A 86 -3.14 -3.28 -14.38
C GLY A 86 -2.89 -4.80 -14.32
N VAL A 87 -3.75 -5.51 -13.58
CA VAL A 87 -3.81 -6.98 -13.50
C VAL A 87 -5.27 -7.38 -13.67
N ASP A 88 -5.52 -8.53 -14.32
CA ASP A 88 -6.86 -9.10 -14.52
C ASP A 88 -7.86 -8.24 -15.32
N GLY A 89 -7.36 -7.37 -16.23
CA GLY A 89 -8.21 -6.49 -17.03
C GLY A 89 -8.87 -5.35 -16.25
N VAL A 90 -8.48 -5.17 -14.97
CA VAL A 90 -8.92 -4.05 -14.14
C VAL A 90 -7.91 -2.91 -14.27
N VAL A 91 -8.33 -1.83 -14.95
CA VAL A 91 -7.57 -0.58 -15.01
C VAL A 91 -7.44 -0.02 -13.59
N GLN A 92 -6.21 0.34 -13.20
CA GLN A 92 -5.95 0.95 -11.90
C GLN A 92 -6.30 2.43 -11.93
N ASP A 93 -7.11 2.86 -10.97
CA ASP A 93 -7.36 4.28 -10.74
C ASP A 93 -6.34 4.80 -9.72
N PHE A 94 -5.21 5.30 -10.20
CA PHE A 94 -4.14 5.76 -9.32
C PHE A 94 -3.84 7.24 -9.47
N ARG A 95 -3.21 7.79 -8.45
CA ARG A 95 -2.55 9.09 -8.49
C ARG A 95 -1.22 9.01 -7.75
N VAL A 96 -0.30 9.90 -8.10
CA VAL A 96 1.05 9.91 -7.53
C VAL A 96 1.41 11.30 -7.00
N GLY A 97 1.93 11.34 -5.79
CA GLY A 97 2.50 12.52 -5.15
C GLY A 97 3.93 12.23 -4.70
N VAL A 98 4.74 13.28 -4.55
CA VAL A 98 6.10 13.19 -4.03
C VAL A 98 6.23 14.09 -2.80
N VAL A 99 6.83 13.56 -1.73
CA VAL A 99 7.36 14.31 -0.59
C VAL A 99 8.86 14.03 -0.50
N THR A 100 9.60 14.83 0.27
CA THR A 100 11.03 14.59 0.50
C THR A 100 11.29 14.06 1.91
N THR A 101 12.52 13.62 2.18
CA THR A 101 12.98 13.20 3.51
C THR A 101 13.24 14.36 4.46
N SER A 102 13.22 15.61 3.96
CA SER A 102 13.56 16.79 4.75
C SER A 102 12.38 17.32 5.57
N VAL A 103 12.44 17.11 6.88
CA VAL A 103 11.50 17.69 7.85
C VAL A 103 12.19 18.73 8.73
N TYR A 104 13.35 18.37 9.28
CA TYR A 104 14.15 19.19 10.19
C TYR A 104 15.63 18.76 10.16
N GLU A 105 16.48 19.65 10.64
CA GLU A 105 17.90 19.41 10.95
C GLU A 105 18.26 20.30 12.14
N ARG A 106 19.24 19.93 12.98
CA ARG A 106 19.83 20.90 13.92
C ARG A 106 20.91 21.69 13.21
N ALA A 107 20.81 23.02 13.24
CA ALA A 107 21.81 23.87 12.61
C ALA A 107 23.10 23.85 13.42
N ASP A 108 24.03 22.95 13.15
CA ASP A 108 25.33 22.95 13.83
C ASP A 108 26.18 24.14 13.36
N ARG A 109 25.97 25.32 13.95
CA ARG A 109 26.67 26.54 13.53
C ARG A 109 28.01 26.73 14.21
N ASN A 110 28.21 26.28 15.46
CA ASN A 110 29.37 26.76 16.22
C ASN A 110 30.23 25.71 16.93
N GLY A 111 29.81 24.44 17.03
CA GLY A 111 30.63 23.38 17.67
C GLY A 111 31.03 23.69 19.13
N ASP A 112 30.35 24.64 19.78
CA ASP A 112 30.68 25.21 21.09
C ASP A 112 29.77 24.69 22.22
N GLY A 113 28.88 23.75 21.90
CA GLY A 113 27.99 23.10 22.87
C GLY A 113 26.79 23.96 23.31
N VAL A 114 26.53 25.10 22.65
CA VAL A 114 25.31 25.89 22.86
C VAL A 114 24.12 25.16 22.20
N PRO A 115 22.90 25.20 22.79
CA PRO A 115 21.72 24.69 22.12
C PRO A 115 21.45 25.44 20.81
N GLU A 116 21.89 24.85 19.70
CA GLU A 116 21.68 25.41 18.37
C GLU A 116 20.19 25.30 17.95
N PRO A 117 19.67 26.29 17.21
CA PRO A 117 18.31 26.24 16.72
C PRO A 117 18.12 25.13 15.70
N THR A 118 16.98 24.43 15.76
CA THR A 118 16.57 23.49 14.71
C THR A 118 16.18 24.26 13.45
N THR A 119 16.84 23.98 12.33
CA THR A 119 16.40 24.39 11.00
C THR A 119 15.19 23.55 10.62
N GLN A 120 14.08 24.23 10.30
CA GLN A 120 12.87 23.58 9.80
C GLN A 120 12.83 23.69 8.27
N TYR A 121 12.25 22.69 7.61
CA TYR A 121 12.06 22.67 6.15
C TYR A 121 10.57 22.82 5.82
N PRO A 122 9.95 24.00 6.07
CA PRO A 122 8.50 24.14 6.08
C PRO A 122 7.84 23.92 4.72
N SER A 123 8.57 24.07 3.60
CA SER A 123 8.09 23.76 2.24
C SER A 123 8.17 22.26 1.90
N GLN A 124 8.86 21.47 2.71
CA GLN A 124 9.16 20.06 2.46
C GLN A 124 8.49 19.12 3.46
N ALA A 125 8.54 19.44 4.75
CA ALA A 125 8.12 18.68 5.93
C ALA A 125 6.79 17.90 5.83
N GLY A 126 6.77 16.82 5.03
CA GLY A 126 5.59 16.07 4.62
C GLY A 126 4.70 16.75 3.58
N ARG A 127 5.06 17.93 3.04
CA ARG A 127 4.25 18.61 2.02
C ARG A 127 4.53 18.03 0.65
N LEU A 128 3.45 17.77 -0.10
CA LEU A 128 3.56 17.37 -1.50
C LEU A 128 4.33 18.43 -2.28
N GLN A 129 5.32 17.98 -3.06
CA GLN A 129 6.19 18.84 -3.83
C GLN A 129 5.45 19.35 -5.08
N PRO A 130 5.69 20.61 -5.48
CA PRO A 130 5.06 21.19 -6.67
C PRO A 130 5.58 20.50 -7.94
N VAL A 131 4.66 20.14 -8.84
CA VAL A 131 5.04 19.73 -10.20
C VAL A 131 5.68 20.92 -10.89
N ARG A 132 6.86 20.70 -11.49
CA ARG A 132 7.60 21.72 -12.24
C ARG A 132 7.31 21.61 -13.73
N LEU A 133 7.19 22.74 -14.41
CA LEU A 133 7.21 22.83 -15.86
C LEU A 133 8.62 22.50 -16.39
N ALA A 134 8.74 22.32 -17.71
CA ALA A 134 10.02 22.00 -18.35
C ALA A 134 11.09 23.09 -18.17
N ASP A 135 10.68 24.34 -17.93
CA ASP A 135 11.57 25.47 -17.65
C ASP A 135 11.94 25.62 -16.15
N GLY A 136 11.49 24.69 -15.30
CA GLY A 136 11.72 24.69 -13.86
C GLY A 136 10.69 25.46 -13.04
N THR A 137 9.73 26.15 -13.67
CA THR A 137 8.69 26.92 -12.97
C THR A 137 7.79 25.99 -12.15
N GLN A 138 7.60 26.32 -10.87
CA GLN A 138 6.68 25.57 -10.00
C GLN A 138 5.22 25.88 -10.37
N THR A 139 4.39 24.84 -10.41
CA THR A 139 2.94 24.96 -10.63
C THR A 139 2.15 24.85 -9.31
N GLY A 140 0.82 25.00 -9.39
CA GLY A 140 -0.10 24.67 -8.29
C GLY A 140 -0.44 23.19 -8.17
N GLU A 141 -0.06 22.37 -9.16
CA GLU A 141 -0.26 20.91 -9.16
C GLU A 141 0.67 20.26 -8.13
N ARG A 142 0.17 19.27 -7.37
CA ARG A 142 0.87 18.63 -6.24
C ARG A 142 0.86 17.11 -6.30
N PHE A 143 -0.02 16.55 -7.12
CA PHE A 143 -0.09 15.14 -7.42
C PHE A 143 -0.62 14.99 -8.85
N LEU A 144 -0.28 13.87 -9.49
CA LEU A 144 -0.59 13.57 -10.88
C LEU A 144 -1.60 12.43 -10.92
N GLU A 145 -2.64 12.56 -11.73
CA GLU A 145 -3.59 11.45 -11.96
C GLU A 145 -2.99 10.44 -12.95
N GLY A 146 -3.31 9.16 -12.78
CA GLY A 146 -2.83 8.07 -13.64
C GLY A 146 -3.26 8.20 -15.12
N SER A 147 -4.30 9.00 -15.37
CA SER A 147 -4.82 9.33 -16.69
C SER A 147 -4.18 10.58 -17.32
N ASP A 148 -3.24 11.26 -16.65
CA ASP A 148 -2.58 12.44 -17.21
C ASP A 148 -1.76 12.04 -18.46
N PRO A 149 -2.03 12.62 -19.65
CA PRO A 149 -1.29 12.30 -20.87
C PRO A 149 0.20 12.66 -20.80
N GLN A 150 0.60 13.53 -19.86
CA GLN A 150 1.98 13.94 -19.60
C GLN A 150 2.55 13.30 -18.33
N LEU A 151 1.91 12.28 -17.78
CA LEU A 151 2.26 11.66 -16.50
C LEU A 151 3.76 11.29 -16.41
N VAL A 152 4.30 10.60 -17.41
CA VAL A 152 5.71 10.15 -17.41
C VAL A 152 6.67 11.35 -17.30
N ASP A 153 6.43 12.38 -18.11
CA ASP A 153 7.27 13.57 -18.20
C ASP A 153 7.19 14.44 -16.92
N LYS A 154 5.96 14.70 -16.45
CA LYS A 154 5.74 15.43 -15.20
C LYS A 154 6.28 14.67 -13.99
N PHE A 155 6.05 13.36 -13.92
CA PHE A 155 6.51 12.55 -12.80
C PHE A 155 8.04 12.42 -12.79
N GLY A 156 8.68 12.30 -13.96
CA GLY A 156 10.15 12.35 -14.07
C GLY A 156 10.75 13.61 -13.45
N ARG A 157 10.18 14.79 -13.73
CA ARG A 157 10.60 16.04 -13.08
C ARG A 157 10.26 16.11 -11.60
N LEU A 158 9.18 15.45 -11.18
CA LEU A 158 8.74 15.42 -9.79
C LEU A 158 9.57 14.45 -8.94
N VAL A 159 10.23 13.44 -9.51
CA VAL A 159 11.17 12.60 -8.75
C VAL A 159 12.52 13.29 -8.55
N VAL A 160 12.96 14.13 -9.50
CA VAL A 160 14.20 14.89 -9.36
C VAL A 160 13.96 16.13 -8.46
N GLN A 161 14.11 15.92 -7.16
CA GLN A 161 13.87 16.95 -6.13
C GLN A 161 15.05 17.90 -5.95
N GLY A 162 16.24 17.48 -6.37
CA GLY A 162 17.51 18.15 -6.05
C GLY A 162 18.12 17.58 -4.77
N THR A 163 19.21 18.20 -4.32
CA THR A 163 20.08 17.68 -3.25
C THR A 163 20.29 18.65 -2.09
N ASP A 164 19.44 19.68 -2.00
CA ASP A 164 19.50 20.74 -0.97
C ASP A 164 18.60 20.42 0.25
N GLY A 165 18.55 19.14 0.63
CA GLY A 165 17.76 18.64 1.76
C GLY A 165 18.33 18.97 3.13
N SER A 166 17.78 18.32 4.16
CA SER A 166 18.24 18.46 5.54
C SER A 166 19.56 17.77 5.83
N GLY A 167 19.97 16.76 5.05
CA GLY A 167 21.09 15.90 5.44
C GLY A 167 20.83 15.14 6.75
N GLN A 168 19.55 15.03 7.12
CA GLN A 168 19.06 14.23 8.23
C GLN A 168 17.73 13.64 7.77
N GLU A 169 17.79 12.37 7.40
CA GLU A 169 16.77 11.79 6.55
C GLU A 169 15.62 11.27 7.41
N THR A 170 14.44 11.84 7.24
CA THR A 170 13.27 11.53 8.09
C THR A 170 12.05 11.04 7.28
N PRO A 171 12.21 10.01 6.43
CA PRO A 171 11.13 9.53 5.58
C PRO A 171 9.87 9.12 6.35
N PHE A 172 9.99 8.51 7.54
CA PHE A 172 8.81 8.05 8.27
C PHE A 172 8.01 9.23 8.85
N GLU A 173 8.69 10.24 9.36
CA GLU A 173 8.06 11.47 9.83
C GLU A 173 7.47 12.28 8.66
N ALA A 174 8.17 12.35 7.53
CA ALA A 174 7.66 12.97 6.31
C ALA A 174 6.35 12.32 5.85
N VAL A 175 6.29 10.98 5.81
CA VAL A 175 5.06 10.24 5.50
C VAL A 175 3.98 10.53 6.53
N ARG A 176 4.29 10.42 7.83
CA ARG A 176 3.31 10.69 8.90
C ARG A 176 2.69 12.06 8.75
N ARG A 177 3.50 13.11 8.54
CA ARG A 177 3.00 14.46 8.29
C ARG A 177 2.18 14.52 7.01
N ALA A 178 2.63 13.87 5.93
CA ALA A 178 1.94 13.92 4.65
C ALA A 178 0.52 13.37 4.68
N VAL A 179 0.28 12.34 5.51
CA VAL A 179 -0.95 11.53 5.50
C VAL A 179 -1.79 11.68 6.76
N THR A 180 -1.45 12.60 7.67
CA THR A 180 -2.25 12.86 8.88
C THR A 180 -2.59 14.34 9.08
N PRO A 181 -3.68 14.64 9.80
CA PRO A 181 -4.05 16.03 10.09
C PRO A 181 -2.97 16.73 10.93
N PRO A 182 -2.83 18.06 10.78
CA PRO A 182 -3.67 18.94 9.96
C PRO A 182 -3.29 18.94 8.48
N LEU A 183 -2.12 18.41 8.11
CA LEU A 183 -1.58 18.60 6.76
C LEU A 183 -2.39 17.83 5.71
N SER A 184 -2.83 16.61 6.00
CA SER A 184 -3.69 15.81 5.11
C SER A 184 -5.03 16.48 4.80
N ASP A 185 -5.52 17.35 5.69
CA ASP A 185 -6.86 17.93 5.62
C ASP A 185 -6.82 19.39 5.12
N THR A 186 -5.69 20.06 5.30
CA THR A 186 -5.49 21.43 4.83
C THR A 186 -5.49 21.46 3.30
N PRO A 187 -6.34 22.27 2.63
CA PRO A 187 -6.39 22.33 1.17
C PRO A 187 -5.03 22.67 0.53
N LEU A 188 -4.77 22.15 -0.68
CA LEU A 188 -3.53 22.46 -1.44
C LEU A 188 -3.28 23.96 -1.58
N ALA A 189 -4.33 24.74 -1.84
CA ALA A 189 -4.26 26.19 -1.98
C ALA A 189 -3.82 26.92 -0.69
N GLN A 190 -3.93 26.26 0.46
CA GLN A 190 -3.47 26.74 1.77
C GLN A 190 -2.13 26.09 2.18
N GLY A 191 -1.47 25.41 1.24
CA GLY A 191 -0.18 24.75 1.43
C GLY A 191 -0.26 23.34 2.00
N GLY A 192 -1.44 22.78 2.26
CA GLY A 192 -1.56 21.40 2.75
C GLY A 192 -1.52 20.34 1.68
N ASN A 193 -1.92 19.11 2.03
CA ASN A 193 -2.03 17.94 1.16
C ASN A 193 -3.49 17.52 0.91
N GLY A 194 -4.45 18.36 1.32
CA GLY A 194 -5.89 18.13 1.19
C GLY A 194 -6.29 17.72 -0.21
N GLY A 195 -7.03 16.61 -0.29
CA GLY A 195 -7.51 16.04 -1.55
C GLY A 195 -6.57 15.02 -2.20
N PHE A 196 -5.38 14.77 -1.65
CA PHE A 196 -4.51 13.69 -2.12
C PHE A 196 -5.07 12.31 -1.78
N LEU A 197 -5.34 12.04 -0.50
CA LEU A 197 -5.90 10.77 -0.02
C LEU A 197 -7.39 10.68 -0.36
N ARG A 198 -7.76 9.74 -1.23
CA ARG A 198 -9.16 9.50 -1.66
C ARG A 198 -9.85 8.47 -0.79
N ASP A 199 -11.16 8.59 -0.63
CA ASP A 199 -11.97 7.56 0.03
C ASP A 199 -11.97 6.24 -0.78
N GLY A 200 -11.93 5.13 -0.05
CA GLY A 200 -11.79 3.77 -0.60
C GLY A 200 -10.41 3.44 -1.19
N ALA A 201 -9.52 4.43 -1.38
CA ALA A 201 -8.21 4.20 -1.97
C ALA A 201 -7.21 3.57 -0.97
N ARG A 202 -6.39 2.66 -1.47
CA ARG A 202 -5.20 2.18 -0.76
C ARG A 202 -4.11 3.25 -0.81
N LEU A 203 -3.18 3.23 0.14
CA LEU A 203 -1.99 4.07 0.11
C LEU A 203 -0.77 3.19 -0.15
N LEU A 204 -0.02 3.44 -1.21
CA LEU A 204 1.30 2.85 -1.42
C LEU A 204 2.36 3.90 -1.12
N VAL A 205 3.19 3.66 -0.11
CA VAL A 205 4.36 4.49 0.19
C VAL A 205 5.60 3.85 -0.43
N VAL A 206 6.37 4.63 -1.18
CA VAL A 206 7.63 4.21 -1.80
C VAL A 206 8.74 5.13 -1.32
N VAL A 207 9.60 4.64 -0.44
CA VAL A 207 10.78 5.38 0.05
C VAL A 207 11.98 5.08 -0.84
N VAL A 208 12.70 6.11 -1.26
CA VAL A 208 13.96 6.01 -2.01
C VAL A 208 15.00 6.84 -1.26
N THR A 209 16.00 6.19 -0.67
CA THR A 209 17.02 6.82 0.18
C THR A 209 18.28 5.96 0.21
N ASP A 210 19.45 6.59 0.37
CA ASP A 210 20.72 5.91 0.61
C ASP A 210 21.19 6.02 2.06
N GLU A 211 20.35 6.54 2.94
CA GLU A 211 20.63 6.78 4.36
C GLU A 211 19.66 6.02 5.27
N ASP A 212 19.96 6.00 6.58
CA ASP A 212 19.03 5.43 7.56
C ASP A 212 17.98 6.46 7.99
N ASP A 213 16.89 5.98 8.59
CA ASP A 213 15.81 6.85 9.05
C ASP A 213 16.13 7.51 10.41
N CYS A 214 16.08 8.84 10.47
CA CYS A 214 16.24 9.64 11.68
C CYS A 214 14.91 10.15 12.25
N SER A 215 13.79 9.51 11.91
CA SER A 215 12.46 10.07 12.20
C SER A 215 12.12 10.06 13.68
N SER A 216 11.65 11.21 14.13
CA SER A 216 11.03 11.45 15.43
C SER A 216 9.78 12.32 15.29
N THR A 217 8.77 12.01 16.11
CA THR A 217 7.53 12.78 16.25
C THR A 217 7.65 13.94 17.26
N GLU A 218 8.75 13.99 18.00
CA GLU A 218 9.07 15.09 18.92
C GLU A 218 9.20 16.42 18.15
N ALA A 219 8.72 17.51 18.75
CA ALA A 219 8.83 18.84 18.15
C ALA A 219 10.29 19.29 18.00
N GLU A 220 11.10 18.95 19.01
CA GLU A 220 12.56 19.00 18.95
C GLU A 220 13.09 17.57 18.82
N PRO A 221 13.70 17.20 17.69
CA PRO A 221 14.23 15.85 17.51
C PRO A 221 15.27 15.54 18.59
N PRO A 222 15.29 14.33 19.17
CA PRO A 222 16.24 14.00 20.23
C PRO A 222 17.59 13.49 19.68
N VAL A 223 17.69 13.28 18.37
CA VAL A 223 18.87 12.83 17.63
C VAL A 223 19.06 13.74 16.44
N PHE A 224 20.31 14.08 16.16
CA PHE A 224 20.69 14.87 14.99
C PHE A 224 21.95 14.31 14.38
N VAL A 225 22.05 14.39 13.06
CA VAL A 225 23.24 13.95 12.32
C VAL A 225 24.30 15.02 12.47
N THR A 226 25.45 14.64 13.00
CA THR A 226 26.61 15.53 13.04
C THR A 226 27.31 15.60 11.68
N PRO A 227 27.91 16.74 11.30
CA PRO A 227 28.63 16.85 10.04
C PRO A 227 29.67 15.73 9.88
N LEU A 228 29.74 15.16 8.67
CA LEU A 228 30.66 14.07 8.35
C LEU A 228 32.08 14.39 8.81
N ASN A 229 32.56 13.63 9.80
CA ASN A 229 33.92 13.71 10.32
C ASN A 229 34.71 12.48 9.84
N PRO A 230 35.64 12.63 8.87
CA PRO A 230 36.39 11.49 8.33
C PRO A 230 37.24 10.76 9.38
N GLN A 231 37.61 11.43 10.47
CA GLN A 231 38.40 10.86 11.57
C GLN A 231 37.53 10.17 12.63
N ALA A 232 36.23 10.45 12.67
CA ALA A 232 35.28 9.86 13.59
C ALA A 232 33.90 9.72 12.91
N PRO A 233 33.77 8.87 11.89
CA PRO A 233 32.48 8.66 11.23
C PRO A 233 31.46 8.14 12.24
N ARG A 234 30.25 8.68 12.14
CA ARG A 234 29.11 8.36 12.99
C ARG A 234 27.90 8.15 12.11
N ASP A 235 27.03 7.27 12.58
CA ASP A 235 25.65 7.21 12.13
C ASP A 235 24.77 7.44 13.35
N ASP A 236 24.57 8.72 13.68
CA ASP A 236 23.88 9.14 14.89
C ASP A 236 22.45 8.58 14.96
N CYS A 237 21.78 8.43 13.81
CA CYS A 237 20.42 7.93 13.72
C CYS A 237 20.33 6.46 14.15
N SER A 238 21.27 5.61 13.75
CA SER A 238 21.34 4.23 14.24
C SER A 238 21.91 4.10 15.65
N GLU A 239 23.02 4.81 15.94
CA GLU A 239 23.70 4.76 17.24
C GLU A 239 22.79 5.21 18.38
N GLN A 240 21.89 6.15 18.09
CA GLN A 240 20.96 6.73 19.06
C GLN A 240 19.50 6.36 18.76
N ALA A 241 19.25 5.29 18.01
CA ALA A 241 17.92 4.86 17.59
C ALA A 241 16.90 4.70 18.75
N ALA A 242 17.38 4.37 19.96
CA ALA A 242 16.54 4.27 21.16
C ALA A 242 15.92 5.60 21.61
N LYS A 243 16.43 6.74 21.16
CA LYS A 243 15.87 8.08 21.40
C LYS A 243 14.86 8.49 20.34
N LEU A 244 14.94 7.92 19.14
CA LEU A 244 14.02 8.21 18.04
C LEU A 244 12.64 7.60 18.31
N THR A 245 11.63 8.06 17.57
CA THR A 245 10.34 7.37 17.60
C THR A 245 10.52 5.95 17.05
N PRO A 246 10.04 4.90 17.75
CA PRO A 246 10.16 3.52 17.29
C PRO A 246 9.53 3.32 15.91
N VAL A 247 10.14 2.47 15.09
CA VAL A 247 9.62 2.15 13.75
C VAL A 247 8.23 1.48 13.85
N SER A 248 8.03 0.66 14.87
CA SER A 248 6.74 0.03 15.19
C SER A 248 5.61 1.03 15.46
N ASP A 249 5.91 2.19 16.06
CA ASP A 249 4.93 3.24 16.32
C ASP A 249 4.46 3.88 15.00
N TYR A 250 5.39 4.16 14.08
CA TYR A 250 5.04 4.64 12.74
C TYR A 250 4.20 3.61 11.98
N PHE A 251 4.63 2.35 11.97
CA PHE A 251 3.88 1.25 11.36
C PHE A 251 2.44 1.15 11.90
N GLN A 252 2.26 1.18 13.23
CA GLN A 252 0.95 1.13 13.86
C GLN A 252 0.07 2.32 13.46
N ARG A 253 0.64 3.53 13.39
CA ARG A 253 -0.07 4.74 12.95
C ARG A 253 -0.52 4.62 11.49
N PHE A 254 0.34 4.15 10.60
CA PHE A 254 -0.01 3.94 9.19
C PHE A 254 -1.11 2.88 9.05
N ASN A 255 -0.99 1.77 9.78
CA ASN A 255 -1.96 0.68 9.74
C ASN A 255 -3.33 1.06 10.36
N ALA A 256 -3.35 2.10 11.19
CA ALA A 256 -4.55 2.67 11.79
C ALA A 256 -5.22 3.76 10.93
N LEU A 257 -4.67 4.12 9.76
CA LEU A 257 -5.27 5.14 8.90
C LEU A 257 -6.70 4.79 8.50
N ARG A 258 -7.52 5.83 8.44
CA ARG A 258 -8.92 5.79 8.03
C ARG A 258 -9.18 6.78 6.90
N ASP A 259 -10.18 6.50 6.08
CA ASP A 259 -10.71 7.46 5.13
C ASP A 259 -11.83 8.32 5.76
N SER A 260 -12.41 9.24 4.99
CA SER A 260 -13.41 10.18 5.53
C SER A 260 -14.71 9.49 5.98
N THR A 261 -14.95 8.27 5.50
CA THR A 261 -16.09 7.43 5.89
C THR A 261 -15.82 6.59 7.13
N GLY A 262 -14.59 6.63 7.66
CA GLY A 262 -14.12 5.78 8.75
C GLY A 262 -13.70 4.38 8.32
N ALA A 263 -13.60 4.10 7.02
CA ALA A 263 -13.09 2.84 6.51
C ALA A 263 -11.59 2.71 6.75
N ARG A 264 -11.11 1.48 6.98
CA ARG A 264 -9.67 1.23 7.08
C ARG A 264 -9.01 1.46 5.72
N ARG A 265 -7.98 2.31 5.73
CA ARG A 265 -7.08 2.46 4.60
C ARG A 265 -6.05 1.34 4.63
N GLU A 266 -6.02 0.52 3.59
CA GLU A 266 -4.95 -0.45 3.39
C GLU A 266 -3.68 0.30 2.98
N VAL A 267 -2.61 0.15 3.77
CA VAL A 267 -1.31 0.77 3.50
C VAL A 267 -0.34 -0.31 3.04
N LEU A 268 0.30 -0.04 1.92
CA LEU A 268 1.42 -0.80 1.37
C LEU A 268 2.68 0.05 1.53
N TRP A 269 3.80 -0.61 1.80
CA TRP A 269 5.08 0.06 1.99
C TRP A 269 6.12 -0.64 1.14
N ALA A 270 6.94 0.13 0.43
CA ALA A 270 8.14 -0.34 -0.22
C ALA A 270 9.29 0.63 0.00
N THR A 271 10.51 0.08 0.07
CA THR A 271 11.73 0.86 0.23
C THR A 271 12.78 0.42 -0.80
N ILE A 272 13.37 1.39 -1.48
CA ILE A 272 14.65 1.25 -2.18
C ILE A 272 15.67 1.96 -1.27
N GLY A 273 16.40 1.17 -0.48
CA GLY A 273 17.15 1.64 0.69
C GLY A 273 18.56 1.05 0.78
N PRO A 274 19.37 1.45 1.77
CA PRO A 274 20.74 1.00 1.91
C PRO A 274 20.82 -0.39 2.54
N VAL A 275 20.56 -1.42 1.73
CA VAL A 275 20.62 -2.84 2.11
C VAL A 275 21.40 -3.67 1.08
N GLY A 276 21.85 -4.85 1.48
CA GLY A 276 22.53 -5.79 0.60
C GLY A 276 21.68 -6.22 -0.59
N LEU A 277 22.31 -6.43 -1.75
CA LEU A 277 21.62 -6.78 -3.00
C LEU A 277 20.88 -8.13 -2.93
N ALA A 278 21.52 -9.13 -2.32
CA ALA A 278 21.08 -10.53 -2.35
C ALA A 278 20.07 -10.87 -1.24
N ASP A 279 20.39 -10.52 -0.01
CA ASP A 279 19.66 -10.97 1.20
C ASP A 279 18.99 -9.81 1.96
N LYS A 280 19.10 -8.58 1.44
CA LYS A 280 18.59 -7.36 2.06
C LYS A 280 19.14 -7.16 3.48
N THR A 281 20.37 -7.58 3.75
CA THR A 281 21.02 -7.35 5.03
C THR A 281 21.25 -5.86 5.26
N ALA A 282 20.89 -5.39 6.46
CA ALA A 282 21.20 -4.07 6.97
C ALA A 282 22.29 -4.21 8.03
N GLN A 283 23.53 -3.83 7.71
CA GLN A 283 24.66 -3.96 8.62
C GLN A 283 25.65 -2.83 8.39
N ALA A 284 25.99 -2.12 9.47
CA ALA A 284 26.93 -1.02 9.43
C ALA A 284 28.39 -1.49 9.26
N VAL A 285 29.13 -0.77 8.43
CA VAL A 285 30.59 -0.81 8.34
C VAL A 285 31.12 0.61 8.22
N VAL A 286 32.29 0.86 8.79
CA VAL A 286 33.04 2.11 8.56
C VAL A 286 34.01 1.88 7.41
N ALA A 287 33.83 2.61 6.32
CA ALA A 287 34.75 2.59 5.18
C ALA A 287 34.69 3.92 4.42
N ASP A 288 35.82 4.35 3.86
CA ASP A 288 35.95 5.64 3.15
C ASP A 288 35.51 6.86 3.97
N GLY A 289 35.81 6.84 5.27
CA GLY A 289 35.53 7.95 6.18
C GLY A 289 34.05 8.18 6.49
N ARG A 290 33.18 7.19 6.22
CA ARG A 290 31.74 7.24 6.53
C ARG A 290 31.23 5.91 7.09
N VAL A 291 30.08 5.94 7.76
CA VAL A 291 29.30 4.74 8.06
C VAL A 291 28.43 4.42 6.86
N LYS A 292 28.35 3.14 6.47
CA LYS A 292 27.55 2.67 5.34
C LYS A 292 27.13 1.23 5.53
N ASN A 293 26.28 0.72 4.65
CA ASN A 293 25.94 -0.68 4.62
C ASN A 293 27.08 -1.54 4.02
N VAL A 294 27.39 -2.67 4.65
CA VAL A 294 28.48 -3.59 4.24
C VAL A 294 28.34 -4.09 2.80
N ASP A 295 27.12 -4.34 2.33
CA ASP A 295 26.81 -4.89 1.00
C ASP A 295 26.14 -3.85 0.08
N CYS A 296 26.20 -2.58 0.45
CA CYS A 296 25.77 -1.45 -0.36
C CYS A 296 26.78 -0.28 -0.15
N PRO A 297 27.97 -0.36 -0.77
CA PRO A 297 29.12 0.48 -0.42
C PRO A 297 29.01 1.96 -0.84
N ASN A 298 28.01 2.31 -1.64
CA ASN A 298 27.74 3.70 -2.04
C ASN A 298 26.72 4.39 -1.13
N SER A 299 26.09 3.66 -0.21
CA SER A 299 25.18 4.24 0.79
C SER A 299 25.88 5.18 1.76
N TYR A 300 25.08 6.06 2.35
CA TYR A 300 25.46 6.98 3.42
C TYR A 300 24.86 6.57 4.78
N GLY A 301 24.20 5.41 4.85
CA GLY A 301 23.76 4.79 6.10
C GLY A 301 23.66 3.26 6.01
N PRO A 302 23.45 2.56 7.14
CA PRO A 302 23.35 1.10 7.17
C PRO A 302 21.95 0.54 6.88
N GLY A 303 20.90 1.37 6.91
CA GLY A 303 19.52 1.00 6.54
C GLY A 303 18.81 0.11 7.55
N LEU A 304 19.20 0.15 8.82
CA LEU A 304 18.64 -0.68 9.88
C LEU A 304 17.15 -0.39 10.07
N ARG A 305 16.77 0.88 10.19
CA ARG A 305 15.37 1.28 10.41
C ARG A 305 14.53 1.16 9.14
N GLN A 306 15.15 1.38 7.97
CA GLN A 306 14.52 1.10 6.67
C GLN A 306 14.12 -0.38 6.53
N ARG A 307 15.06 -1.29 6.86
CA ARG A 307 14.80 -2.73 6.83
C ARG A 307 13.77 -3.14 7.87
N GLU A 308 13.83 -2.58 9.08
CA GLU A 308 12.83 -2.82 10.12
C GLU A 308 11.42 -2.46 9.62
N MET A 309 11.24 -1.26 9.05
CA MET A 309 9.94 -0.83 8.53
C MET A 309 9.44 -1.77 7.43
N ALA A 310 10.29 -2.10 6.47
CA ALA A 310 9.93 -3.04 5.41
C ALA A 310 9.48 -4.40 5.97
N SER A 311 10.18 -4.92 6.99
CA SER A 311 9.86 -6.22 7.62
C SER A 311 8.53 -6.25 8.37
N LEU A 312 8.08 -5.10 8.90
CA LEU A 312 6.79 -4.98 9.57
C LEU A 312 5.62 -5.06 8.58
N PHE A 313 5.83 -4.60 7.34
CA PHE A 313 4.86 -4.72 6.26
C PHE A 313 4.95 -6.05 5.51
N ASP A 314 6.15 -6.60 5.34
CA ASP A 314 6.39 -7.90 4.71
C ASP A 314 7.64 -8.57 5.29
N SER A 315 7.42 -9.62 6.07
CA SER A 315 8.50 -10.42 6.68
C SER A 315 9.43 -11.11 5.67
N GLN A 316 9.00 -11.26 4.41
CA GLN A 316 9.81 -11.83 3.33
C GLN A 316 10.66 -10.76 2.62
N LEU A 317 10.48 -9.47 2.96
CA LEU A 317 11.21 -8.34 2.41
C LEU A 317 11.11 -8.21 0.88
N VAL A 318 10.01 -8.68 0.28
CA VAL A 318 9.77 -8.50 -1.18
C VAL A 318 9.58 -7.01 -1.52
N ASN A 319 9.11 -6.26 -0.53
CA ASN A 319 8.93 -4.82 -0.58
C ASN A 319 10.22 -3.99 -0.34
N LEU A 320 11.38 -4.63 -0.21
CA LEU A 320 12.66 -3.97 0.04
C LEU A 320 13.65 -4.29 -1.09
N ASP A 321 14.26 -3.26 -1.67
CA ASP A 321 15.40 -3.42 -2.58
C ASP A 321 16.55 -2.48 -2.24
N SER A 322 17.72 -2.78 -2.77
CA SER A 322 18.95 -2.02 -2.55
C SER A 322 18.99 -0.78 -3.44
N ILE A 323 19.30 0.36 -2.84
CA ILE A 323 19.65 1.60 -3.54
C ILE A 323 20.96 1.50 -4.32
N CYS A 324 21.86 0.58 -3.94
CA CYS A 324 23.14 0.34 -4.62
C CYS A 324 23.01 -0.54 -5.87
N ARG A 325 21.81 -0.79 -6.37
CA ARG A 325 21.61 -1.55 -7.60
C ARG A 325 22.06 -0.71 -8.80
N VAL A 326 22.97 -1.28 -9.58
CA VAL A 326 23.51 -0.67 -10.80
C VAL A 326 23.32 -1.57 -12.01
N ASP A 327 23.31 -0.97 -13.20
CA ASP A 327 23.37 -1.71 -14.47
C ASP A 327 24.79 -2.19 -14.81
N ALA A 328 24.94 -2.80 -15.98
CA ALA A 328 26.22 -3.31 -16.47
C ALA A 328 27.27 -2.21 -16.71
N GLN A 329 26.85 -0.94 -16.75
CA GLN A 329 27.69 0.25 -16.90
C GLN A 329 27.98 0.93 -15.55
N GLY A 330 27.51 0.35 -14.45
CA GLY A 330 27.69 0.90 -13.10
C GLY A 330 26.79 2.09 -12.81
N GLN A 331 25.75 2.33 -13.60
CA GLN A 331 24.80 3.42 -13.37
C GLN A 331 23.61 2.96 -12.51
N PRO A 332 23.05 3.82 -11.64
CA PRO A 332 21.87 3.49 -10.85
C PRO A 332 20.71 2.94 -11.70
N SER A 333 20.22 1.76 -11.31
CA SER A 333 19.19 1.02 -12.03
C SER A 333 18.25 0.27 -11.09
N TYR A 334 16.98 0.66 -11.11
CA TYR A 334 15.91 0.24 -10.22
C TYR A 334 14.69 -0.41 -10.91
N GLY A 335 14.82 -0.80 -12.18
CA GLY A 335 13.67 -1.20 -13.01
C GLY A 335 12.99 -2.44 -12.46
N GLU A 336 13.77 -3.39 -11.94
CA GLU A 336 13.24 -4.57 -11.24
C GLU A 336 12.52 -4.20 -9.94
N ALA A 337 13.08 -3.26 -9.16
CA ALA A 337 12.48 -2.77 -7.92
C ALA A 337 11.13 -2.10 -8.22
N LEU A 338 11.11 -1.15 -9.15
CA LEU A 338 9.90 -0.45 -9.57
C LEU A 338 8.86 -1.41 -10.16
N THR A 339 9.28 -2.44 -10.90
CA THR A 339 8.37 -3.47 -11.41
C THR A 339 7.70 -4.25 -10.28
N ARG A 340 8.46 -4.64 -9.24
CA ARG A 340 7.89 -5.31 -8.06
C ARG A 340 6.98 -4.38 -7.26
N ILE A 341 7.35 -3.10 -7.12
CA ILE A 341 6.52 -2.08 -6.48
C ILE A 341 5.21 -1.89 -7.24
N ALA A 342 5.26 -1.85 -8.57
CA ALA A 342 4.06 -1.82 -9.41
C ALA A 342 3.21 -3.08 -9.19
N SER A 343 3.81 -4.28 -9.11
CA SER A 343 3.08 -5.52 -8.76
C SER A 343 2.35 -5.41 -7.41
N LEU A 344 2.97 -4.81 -6.37
CA LEU A 344 2.32 -4.54 -5.08
C LEU A 344 1.13 -3.57 -5.25
N ALA A 345 1.32 -2.50 -6.03
CA ALA A 345 0.29 -1.50 -6.28
C ALA A 345 -0.94 -2.11 -6.98
N VAL A 346 -0.75 -3.00 -7.96
CA VAL A 346 -1.85 -3.55 -8.76
C VAL A 346 -2.54 -4.76 -8.12
N THR A 347 -1.88 -5.44 -7.17
CA THR A 347 -2.41 -6.65 -6.51
C THR A 347 -3.15 -6.30 -5.22
N SER A 348 -4.46 -6.05 -5.31
CA SER A 348 -5.26 -5.75 -4.12
C SER A 348 -5.49 -6.98 -3.26
N GLN A 349 -5.19 -6.89 -1.96
CA GLN A 349 -5.54 -7.90 -0.96
C GLN A 349 -6.92 -7.65 -0.35
N SER A 350 -7.73 -6.79 -0.97
CA SER A 350 -9.12 -6.62 -0.61
C SER A 350 -10.03 -6.37 -1.81
N ILE A 351 -11.33 -6.64 -1.64
CA ILE A 351 -12.35 -6.38 -2.65
C ILE A 351 -13.54 -5.72 -1.98
N GLU A 352 -14.04 -4.65 -2.60
CA GLU A 352 -15.31 -4.05 -2.23
C GLU A 352 -16.45 -4.77 -2.94
N VAL A 353 -17.46 -5.17 -2.17
CA VAL A 353 -18.61 -5.92 -2.63
C VAL A 353 -19.87 -5.14 -2.27
N MET A 354 -20.55 -4.63 -3.29
CA MET A 354 -21.83 -3.94 -3.13
C MET A 354 -22.90 -4.91 -2.62
N ASN A 355 -23.75 -4.47 -1.70
CA ASN A 355 -24.92 -5.20 -1.21
C ASN A 355 -24.62 -6.60 -0.62
N LEU A 356 -23.51 -6.77 0.11
CA LEU A 356 -23.19 -8.02 0.82
C LEU A 356 -23.52 -7.90 2.33
N PRO A 357 -24.75 -8.28 2.77
CA PRO A 357 -25.17 -8.17 4.16
C PRO A 357 -24.55 -9.24 5.08
N ASP A 358 -24.22 -10.41 4.52
CA ASP A 358 -23.66 -11.54 5.25
C ASP A 358 -22.50 -12.15 4.42
N PRO A 359 -21.29 -12.27 4.99
CA PRO A 359 -20.15 -12.84 4.27
C PRO A 359 -20.33 -14.31 3.88
N ALA A 360 -21.20 -15.07 4.56
CA ALA A 360 -21.50 -16.46 4.19
C ALA A 360 -22.15 -16.58 2.80
N LEU A 361 -22.75 -15.49 2.31
CA LEU A 361 -23.31 -15.40 0.97
C LEU A 361 -22.23 -15.18 -0.08
N ALA A 362 -21.00 -14.80 0.27
CA ALA A 362 -19.94 -14.56 -0.73
C ALA A 362 -19.00 -15.77 -0.87
N GLN A 363 -18.87 -16.24 -2.10
CA GLN A 363 -17.81 -17.15 -2.52
C GLN A 363 -16.85 -16.40 -3.46
N VAL A 364 -15.63 -16.14 -3.00
CA VAL A 364 -14.58 -15.54 -3.84
C VAL A 364 -13.83 -16.65 -4.56
N ARG A 365 -13.66 -16.52 -5.86
CA ARG A 365 -12.92 -17.45 -6.72
C ARG A 365 -11.70 -16.75 -7.29
N LEU A 366 -10.53 -17.27 -6.97
CA LEU A 366 -9.24 -16.84 -7.50
C LEU A 366 -8.80 -17.82 -8.59
N THR A 367 -8.59 -17.33 -9.80
CA THR A 367 -7.98 -18.10 -10.87
C THR A 367 -6.47 -17.91 -10.79
N ARG A 368 -5.74 -18.97 -10.44
CA ARG A 368 -4.28 -18.96 -10.31
C ARG A 368 -3.58 -18.95 -11.68
N ALA A 369 -2.27 -18.72 -11.68
CA ALA A 369 -1.45 -18.66 -12.89
C ALA A 369 -1.55 -19.91 -13.78
N ASP A 370 -1.66 -21.10 -13.16
CA ASP A 370 -1.83 -22.40 -13.83
C ASP A 370 -3.26 -22.66 -14.32
N GLY A 371 -4.19 -21.74 -14.07
CA GLY A 371 -5.61 -21.84 -14.40
C GLY A 371 -6.46 -22.56 -13.35
N GLN A 372 -5.87 -23.04 -12.25
CA GLN A 372 -6.65 -23.62 -11.15
C GLN A 372 -7.51 -22.55 -10.47
N VAL A 373 -8.76 -22.90 -10.17
CA VAL A 373 -9.67 -22.02 -9.43
C VAL A 373 -9.64 -22.39 -7.95
N GLN A 374 -9.08 -21.50 -7.15
CA GLN A 374 -9.11 -21.60 -5.70
C GLN A 374 -10.33 -20.85 -5.15
N ILE A 375 -11.09 -21.53 -4.28
CA ILE A 375 -12.25 -20.95 -3.61
C ILE A 375 -11.83 -20.43 -2.24
N CYS A 376 -12.22 -19.19 -1.93
CA CYS A 376 -11.94 -18.49 -0.68
C CYS A 376 -13.26 -18.10 -0.01
N THR A 377 -13.40 -18.40 1.28
CA THR A 377 -14.57 -18.06 2.09
C THR A 377 -14.15 -17.49 3.44
N THR A 378 -15.07 -16.80 4.12
CA THR A 378 -14.84 -16.37 5.51
C THR A 378 -14.87 -17.54 6.48
N SER A 379 -15.71 -18.55 6.22
CA SER A 379 -15.84 -19.75 7.06
C SER A 379 -14.55 -20.58 7.15
N SER A 380 -13.68 -20.52 6.15
CA SER A 380 -12.37 -21.18 6.15
C SER A 380 -11.24 -20.31 6.70
N GLY A 381 -11.53 -19.10 7.18
CA GLY A 381 -10.52 -18.13 7.64
C GLY A 381 -9.63 -17.57 6.52
N GLN A 382 -10.02 -17.78 5.26
CA GLN A 382 -9.28 -17.31 4.09
C GLN A 382 -9.68 -15.89 3.67
N LEU A 383 -10.80 -15.40 4.20
CA LEU A 383 -11.27 -14.04 4.03
C LEU A 383 -11.63 -13.45 5.40
N ALA A 384 -11.20 -12.22 5.66
CA ALA A 384 -11.81 -11.40 6.72
C ALA A 384 -12.87 -10.48 6.11
N TYR A 385 -13.93 -10.19 6.88
CA TYR A 385 -15.06 -9.41 6.43
C TYR A 385 -15.22 -8.13 7.25
N GLU A 386 -15.37 -7.02 6.55
CA GLU A 386 -15.82 -5.75 7.11
C GLU A 386 -17.22 -5.42 6.56
N PRO A 387 -18.23 -5.22 7.43
CA PRO A 387 -19.59 -4.96 6.99
C PRO A 387 -19.74 -3.59 6.32
N SER A 388 -20.78 -3.50 5.49
CA SER A 388 -21.18 -2.23 4.88
C SER A 388 -21.61 -1.21 5.94
N ALA A 389 -21.45 0.07 5.61
CA ALA A 389 -21.91 1.19 6.42
C ALA A 389 -22.54 2.26 5.51
N VAL A 390 -23.10 3.32 6.09
CA VAL A 390 -23.68 4.42 5.30
C VAL A 390 -22.61 5.01 4.38
N GLY A 391 -22.83 4.93 3.06
CA GLY A 391 -21.89 5.39 2.05
C GLY A 391 -20.69 4.48 1.78
N ARG A 392 -20.66 3.25 2.36
CA ARG A 392 -19.52 2.34 2.27
C ARG A 392 -19.95 0.89 1.97
N PRO A 393 -19.44 0.25 0.90
CA PRO A 393 -19.71 -1.16 0.62
C PRO A 393 -19.08 -2.08 1.67
N ALA A 394 -19.49 -3.35 1.68
CA ALA A 394 -18.78 -4.35 2.46
C ALA A 394 -17.42 -4.66 1.82
N ARG A 395 -16.44 -5.06 2.63
CA ARG A 395 -15.08 -5.36 2.16
C ARG A 395 -14.64 -6.74 2.61
N LEU A 396 -14.08 -7.51 1.67
CA LEU A 396 -13.46 -8.81 1.92
C LEU A 396 -11.95 -8.66 1.80
N TYR A 397 -11.22 -9.13 2.80
CA TYR A 397 -9.75 -9.09 2.84
C TYR A 397 -9.20 -10.50 2.67
N PHE A 398 -8.30 -10.70 1.71
CA PHE A 398 -7.64 -11.98 1.47
C PHE A 398 -6.66 -12.30 2.59
N GLN A 399 -6.65 -13.57 3.02
CA GLN A 399 -5.80 -14.07 4.10
C GLN A 399 -5.23 -15.45 3.77
N GLY A 400 -4.13 -15.80 4.46
CA GLY A 400 -3.52 -17.12 4.41
C GLY A 400 -3.25 -17.60 2.97
N SER A 401 -3.72 -18.81 2.65
CA SER A 401 -3.53 -19.40 1.32
C SER A 401 -4.30 -18.70 0.20
N CYS A 402 -5.20 -17.76 0.52
CA CYS A 402 -5.97 -16.99 -0.43
C CYS A 402 -5.40 -15.60 -0.71
N LEU A 403 -4.22 -15.25 -0.20
CA LEU A 403 -3.54 -14.04 -0.63
C LEU A 403 -3.40 -14.02 -2.16
N ARG A 404 -3.68 -12.85 -2.73
CA ARG A 404 -3.61 -12.60 -4.16
C ARG A 404 -2.17 -12.43 -4.61
N ARG A 405 -1.90 -12.85 -5.85
CA ARG A 405 -0.61 -12.80 -6.51
C ARG A 405 -0.76 -11.96 -7.78
N ASP A 406 0.30 -11.29 -8.19
CA ASP A 406 0.35 -10.54 -9.45
C ASP A 406 0.27 -11.46 -10.70
N THR A 407 0.47 -12.76 -10.50
CA THR A 407 0.32 -13.82 -11.51
C THR A 407 -1.05 -14.49 -11.51
N ASP A 408 -1.94 -14.14 -10.58
CA ASP A 408 -3.34 -14.57 -10.67
C ASP A 408 -3.94 -14.03 -11.98
N LYS A 409 -4.86 -14.80 -12.58
CA LYS A 409 -5.51 -14.50 -13.87
C LYS A 409 -6.93 -13.95 -13.72
N GLY A 410 -7.43 -13.88 -12.49
CA GLY A 410 -8.75 -13.35 -12.23
C GLY A 410 -9.22 -13.53 -10.80
N VAL A 411 -10.08 -12.60 -10.40
CA VAL A 411 -10.88 -12.69 -9.18
C VAL A 411 -12.35 -12.53 -9.57
N SER A 412 -13.21 -13.39 -9.03
CA SER A 412 -14.67 -13.23 -9.18
C SER A 412 -15.36 -13.49 -7.85
N VAL A 413 -16.39 -12.70 -7.58
CA VAL A 413 -17.24 -12.88 -6.40
C VAL A 413 -18.56 -13.47 -6.87
N ARG A 414 -18.95 -14.61 -6.30
CA ARG A 414 -20.26 -15.21 -6.51
C ARG A 414 -21.08 -15.09 -5.24
N LEU A 415 -22.32 -14.63 -5.38
CA LEU A 415 -23.28 -14.69 -4.30
C LEU A 415 -23.93 -16.08 -4.29
N LEU A 416 -23.80 -16.80 -3.19
CA LEU A 416 -24.51 -18.03 -2.90
C LEU A 416 -25.90 -17.64 -2.41
N CYS A 417 -26.93 -18.01 -3.17
CA CYS A 417 -28.29 -18.03 -2.66
C CYS A 417 -28.59 -19.44 -2.15
N ALA A 418 -29.40 -19.54 -1.11
CA ALA A 418 -30.03 -20.81 -0.79
C ALA A 418 -31.15 -21.06 -1.82
N GLY A 419 -31.11 -22.24 -2.44
CA GLY A 419 -32.16 -22.77 -3.30
C GLY A 419 -33.09 -23.70 -2.55
#